data_AF-A0A7X8K0B7-F1
#
_entry.id   AF-A0A7X8K0B7-F1
#
_cell.length_a   1.000
_cell.length_b   1.000
_cell.length_c   1.000
_cell.angle_alpha   90.00
_cell.angle_beta   90.00
_cell.angle_gamma   90.00
#
_symmetry.space_group_name_H-M   'P 1'
#
loop_
_entity.id
_entity.type
_entity.pdbx_description
1 polymer ?
#
loop_
_entity_poly.entity_id
_entity_poly.type
_entity_poly.pdbx_seq_one_letter_code
_entity_poly.pdbx_strand_id
1 'polypeptide(L)'
;MTPYAGKCDKEPTVQALRHTFVVNKMNEWMTDGISLEVMMPYLSRYLGHSGIKGTMYYYHQVSEAFRIVRQKDLASDRVIPEVIFYEE
;
A
#
# COMPACT_ATOMS: atom_id res chain seq x y z
N MET A 1 13.08 -8.93 23.15
CA MET A 1 12.15 -8.06 22.39
C MET A 1 12.73 -7.78 21.02
N THR A 2 11.90 -7.63 19.98
CA THR A 2 12.37 -7.26 18.64
C THR A 2 12.91 -5.81 18.66
N PRO A 3 13.85 -5.43 17.78
CA PRO A 3 14.39 -4.06 17.73
C PRO A 3 13.34 -2.98 17.41
N TYR A 4 12.14 -3.38 16.96
CA TYR A 4 11.03 -2.48 16.65
C TYR A 4 10.07 -2.26 17.83
N ALA A 5 10.10 -3.12 18.86
CA ALA A 5 9.13 -3.10 19.94
C ALA A 5 9.11 -1.78 20.73
N GLY A 6 10.26 -1.12 20.89
CA GLY A 6 10.35 0.17 21.60
C GLY A 6 9.92 1.40 20.78
N LYS A 7 9.61 1.22 19.49
CA LYS A 7 9.19 2.30 18.58
C LYS A 7 7.72 2.22 18.15
N CYS A 8 7.03 1.13 18.52
CA CYS A 8 5.62 0.96 18.19
C CYS A 8 4.75 1.52 19.32
N ASP A 9 3.96 2.52 18.98
CA ASP A 9 2.91 3.14 19.79
C ASP A 9 1.68 2.23 19.97
N LYS A 10 1.54 1.19 19.13
CA LYS A 10 0.44 0.23 19.16
C LYS A 10 0.94 -1.17 19.50
N GLU A 11 0.24 -1.81 20.44
CA GLU A 11 0.47 -3.21 20.76
C GLU A 11 0.06 -4.12 19.58
N PRO A 12 0.79 -5.20 19.33
CA PRO A 12 0.44 -6.15 18.28
C PRO A 12 -0.88 -6.85 18.61
N THR A 13 -1.79 -6.87 17.64
CA THR A 13 -3.09 -7.55 17.74
C THR A 13 -3.27 -8.55 16.61
N VAL A 14 -4.25 -9.45 16.73
CA VAL A 14 -4.66 -10.34 15.63
C VAL A 14 -5.08 -9.51 14.40
N GLN A 15 -5.72 -8.35 14.63
CA GLN A 15 -6.09 -7.42 13.57
C GLN A 15 -4.85 -6.85 12.85
N ALA A 16 -3.75 -6.62 13.57
CA ALA A 16 -2.50 -6.18 12.96
C ALA A 16 -1.92 -7.25 12.02
N LEU A 17 -1.99 -8.54 12.39
CA LEU A 17 -1.55 -9.64 11.52
C LEU A 17 -2.39 -9.69 10.23
N ARG A 18 -3.72 -9.58 10.37
CA ARG A 18 -4.63 -9.50 9.22
C ARG A 18 -4.29 -8.30 8.33
N HIS A 19 -4.00 -7.15 8.92
CA HIS A 19 -3.61 -5.96 8.18
C HIS A 19 -2.31 -6.17 7.41
N THR A 20 -1.26 -6.68 8.05
CA THR A 20 0.01 -6.99 7.41
C THR A 20 -0.14 -7.98 6.26
N PHE A 21 -0.94 -9.04 6.44
CA PHE A 21 -1.23 -10.01 5.37
C PHE A 21 -1.83 -9.34 4.14
N VAL A 22 -2.88 -8.53 4.33
CA VAL A 22 -3.60 -7.88 3.23
C VAL A 22 -2.66 -6.92 2.49
N VAL A 23 -1.91 -6.11 3.22
CA VAL A 23 -0.93 -5.17 2.66
C VAL A 23 0.14 -5.89 1.83
N ASN A 24 0.75 -6.95 2.38
CA ASN A 24 1.80 -7.69 1.68
C ASN A 24 1.28 -8.34 0.39
N LYS A 25 0.08 -8.93 0.43
CA LYS A 25 -0.52 -9.57 -0.75
C LYS A 25 -0.85 -8.56 -1.87
N MET A 26 -1.34 -7.37 -1.52
CA MET A 26 -1.54 -6.29 -2.50
C MET A 26 -0.21 -5.83 -3.11
N ASN A 27 0.83 -5.63 -2.29
CA ASN A 27 2.15 -5.22 -2.77
C ASN A 27 2.81 -6.26 -3.70
N GLU A 28 2.67 -7.54 -3.38
CA GLU A 28 3.10 -8.67 -4.22
C GLU A 28 2.42 -8.59 -5.59
N TRP A 29 1.09 -8.49 -5.63
CA TRP A 29 0.35 -8.36 -6.89
C TRP A 29 0.75 -7.14 -7.71
N MET A 30 0.94 -5.97 -7.07
CA MET A 30 1.40 -4.77 -7.77
C MET A 30 2.81 -4.96 -8.36
N THR A 31 3.71 -5.62 -7.63
CA THR A 31 5.09 -5.90 -8.07
C THR A 31 5.09 -6.86 -9.26
N ASP A 32 4.24 -7.88 -9.22
CA ASP A 32 4.12 -8.90 -10.27
C ASP A 32 3.29 -8.41 -11.47
N GLY A 33 2.77 -7.18 -11.43
CA GLY A 33 1.92 -6.61 -12.48
C GLY A 33 0.53 -7.26 -12.56
N ILE A 34 0.09 -7.95 -11.52
CA ILE A 34 -1.24 -8.55 -11.41
C ILE A 34 -2.27 -7.46 -11.10
N SER A 35 -3.37 -7.45 -11.84
CA SER A 35 -4.41 -6.43 -11.69
C SER A 35 -5.11 -6.51 -10.33
N LEU A 36 -4.95 -5.46 -9.51
CA LEU A 36 -5.69 -5.32 -8.25
C LEU A 36 -7.19 -5.20 -8.49
N GLU A 37 -7.64 -4.60 -9.59
CA GLU A 37 -9.06 -4.50 -9.92
C GLU A 37 -9.70 -5.90 -10.02
N VAL A 38 -8.96 -6.86 -10.58
CA VAL A 38 -9.39 -8.25 -10.70
C VAL A 38 -9.27 -8.99 -9.37
N MET A 39 -8.19 -8.79 -8.62
CA MET A 39 -7.88 -9.59 -7.43
C MET A 39 -8.56 -9.11 -6.14
N MET A 40 -8.87 -7.82 -6.02
CA MET A 40 -9.50 -7.23 -4.83
C MET A 40 -10.86 -7.84 -4.47
N PRO A 41 -11.77 -8.16 -5.42
CA PRO A 41 -12.98 -8.92 -5.14
C PRO A 41 -12.73 -10.27 -4.46
N TYR A 42 -11.71 -11.01 -4.90
CA TYR A 42 -11.34 -12.30 -4.32
C TYR A 42 -10.79 -12.14 -2.92
N LEU A 43 -9.89 -11.18 -2.71
CA LEU A 43 -9.35 -10.87 -1.39
C LEU A 43 -10.45 -10.46 -0.42
N SER A 44 -11.42 -9.66 -0.90
CA SER A 44 -12.58 -9.26 -0.11
C SER A 44 -13.40 -10.45 0.39
N ARG A 45 -13.64 -11.43 -0.48
CA ARG A 45 -14.38 -12.64 -0.10
C ARG A 45 -13.57 -13.56 0.80
N TYR A 46 -12.27 -13.69 0.57
CA TYR A 46 -11.34 -14.42 1.45
C TYR A 46 -11.34 -13.84 2.88
N LEU A 47 -11.35 -12.51 2.97
CA LEU A 47 -11.42 -11.78 4.23
C LEU A 47 -12.81 -11.86 4.90
N GLY A 48 -13.84 -12.36 4.21
CA GLY A 48 -15.20 -12.43 4.74
C GLY A 48 -15.92 -11.08 4.77
N HIS A 49 -15.48 -10.11 3.95
CA HIS A 49 -16.16 -8.82 3.84
C HIS A 49 -17.41 -8.93 2.96
N SER A 50 -18.45 -8.15 3.30
CA SER A 50 -19.68 -8.04 2.50
C SER A 50 -19.46 -7.33 1.16
N GLY A 51 -18.37 -6.57 1.01
CA GLY A 51 -18.00 -5.93 -0.23
C GLY A 51 -16.59 -5.33 -0.18
N ILE A 52 -16.09 -4.93 -1.36
CA ILE A 52 -14.70 -4.51 -1.57
C ILE A 52 -14.33 -3.29 -0.70
N LYS A 53 -15.29 -2.42 -0.36
CA LYS A 53 -15.06 -1.25 0.51
C LYS A 53 -14.38 -1.61 1.83
N GLY A 54 -14.75 -2.74 2.45
CA GLY A 54 -14.11 -3.22 3.69
C GLY A 54 -12.66 -3.66 3.47
N THR A 55 -12.32 -4.10 2.26
CA THR A 55 -10.96 -4.48 1.86
C THR A 55 -10.13 -3.25 1.48
N MET A 56 -10.78 -2.25 0.88
CA MET A 56 -10.15 -0.97 0.57
C MET A 56 -9.71 -0.21 1.83
N TYR A 57 -10.28 -0.54 3.01
CA TYR A 57 -9.75 -0.07 4.30
C TYR A 57 -8.27 -0.39 4.47
N TYR A 58 -7.75 -1.48 3.90
CA TYR A 58 -6.34 -1.85 3.99
C TYR A 58 -5.48 -1.18 2.92
N TYR A 59 -6.10 -0.51 1.95
CA TYR A 59 -5.44 0.25 0.90
C TYR A 59 -4.95 1.59 1.47
N HIS A 60 -3.98 1.50 2.36
CA HIS A 60 -3.15 2.64 2.73
C HIS A 60 -1.98 2.65 1.76
N GLN A 61 -1.71 3.78 1.10
CA GLN A 61 -0.58 3.94 0.18
C GLN A 61 0.72 3.62 0.93
N VAL A 62 1.17 2.37 0.79
CA VAL A 62 2.38 1.88 1.44
C VAL A 62 3.54 2.62 0.81
N SER A 63 4.55 3.02 1.58
CA SER A 63 5.76 3.67 1.04
C SER A 63 6.36 2.91 -0.15
N GLU A 64 6.22 1.58 -0.18
CA GLU A 64 6.67 0.73 -1.28
C GLU A 64 5.82 0.85 -2.55
N ALA A 65 4.53 1.14 -2.42
CA ALA A 65 3.67 1.41 -3.57
C ALA A 65 4.13 2.67 -4.32
N PHE A 66 4.65 3.69 -3.62
CA PHE A 66 5.25 4.87 -4.26
C PHE A 66 6.45 4.51 -5.14
N ARG A 67 7.23 3.48 -4.77
CA ARG A 67 8.35 3.02 -5.59
C ARG A 67 7.86 2.47 -6.93
N ILE A 68 6.80 1.66 -6.91
CA ILE A 68 6.17 1.10 -8.12
C ILE A 68 5.51 2.19 -8.95
N VAL A 69 4.77 3.10 -8.30
CA VAL A 69 4.14 4.25 -8.96
C VAL A 69 5.21 5.08 -9.65
N ARG A 70 6.28 5.49 -8.96
CA ARG A 70 7.40 6.24 -9.55
C ARG A 70 8.07 5.53 -10.72
N GLN A 71 8.24 4.20 -10.67
CA GLN A 71 8.80 3.45 -11.79
C GLN A 71 7.90 3.47 -13.04
N LYS A 72 6.57 3.52 -12.84
CA LYS A 72 5.57 3.50 -13.90
C LYS A 72 5.11 4.90 -14.31
N ASP A 73 5.59 5.92 -13.60
CA ASP A 73 5.21 7.30 -13.79
C ASP A 73 6.03 7.92 -14.92
N LEU A 74 5.38 8.13 -16.06
CA LEU A 74 5.99 8.74 -17.24
C LEU A 74 5.66 10.22 -17.39
N ALA A 75 4.81 10.76 -16.50
CA ALA A 75 4.16 12.05 -16.72
C ALA A 75 4.41 13.05 -15.60
N SER A 76 4.67 12.61 -14.36
CA SER A 76 4.79 13.52 -13.23
C SER A 76 5.91 14.54 -13.40
N ASP A 77 7.07 14.17 -13.94
CA ASP A 77 8.15 15.16 -14.15
C ASP A 77 7.74 16.31 -15.09
N ARG A 78 6.80 16.04 -16.01
CA ARG A 78 6.26 17.05 -16.93
C ARG A 78 5.13 17.87 -16.31
N VAL A 79 4.29 17.25 -15.48
CA VAL A 79 3.07 17.86 -14.94
C VAL A 79 3.34 18.56 -13.60
N ILE A 80 4.28 18.03 -12.82
CA ILE A 80 4.68 18.48 -11.48
C ILE A 80 6.21 18.69 -11.51
N PRO A 81 6.69 19.79 -12.10
CA PRO A 81 8.13 20.08 -12.15
C PRO A 81 8.68 20.30 -10.73
N GLU A 82 9.96 19.98 -10.52
CA GLU A 82 10.65 20.31 -9.28
C GLU A 82 10.67 21.83 -9.04
N VAL A 83 10.62 22.22 -7.76
CA VAL A 83 10.65 23.64 -7.37
C VAL A 83 11.97 24.24 -7.81
N ILE A 84 11.90 25.25 -8.68
CA ILE A 84 13.05 26.04 -9.08
C ILE A 84 13.44 26.91 -7.88
N PHE A 85 14.69 26.88 -7.45
CA PHE A 85 15.18 27.79 -6.42
C PHE A 85 15.21 29.20 -7.00
N TYR A 86 14.44 30.12 -6.39
CA TYR A 86 14.28 31.50 -6.85
C TYR A 86 15.12 32.52 -6.07
N GLU A 87 15.97 32.09 -5.15
CA GLU A 87 16.75 33.00 -4.30
C GLU A 87 18.26 32.84 -4.55
N GLU A 88 18.83 33.85 -5.24
CA GLU A 88 20.22 34.31 -5.08
C GLU A 88 20.23 35.54 -4.15
#